data_AF-A0AAU0F209-F1
#
_entry.id   AF-A0AAU0F209-F1
#
_cell.length_a   1.000
_cell.length_b   1.000
_cell.length_c   1.000
_cell.angle_alpha   90.00
_cell.angle_beta   90.00
_cell.angle_gamma   90.00
#
_symmetry.space_group_name_H-M   'P 1'
#
loop_
_entity.id
_entity.type
_entity.pdbx_description
1 polymer ?
#
loop_
_entity_poly.entity_id
_entity_poly.type
_entity_poly.pdbx_seq_one_letter_code
_entity_poly.pdbx_strand_id
1 'polypeptide(L)'
;MVDFFMIELHPTELFFPDPKHYHPLSGLVACGGDLSPARLSLSYDLGIFPWYNPGEEILWWCPDPRFVLFPERLKVSKAMRKILKTETFSFTENQCFEM
;
A
#
# COMPACT_ATOMS: atom_id res chain seq x y z
N MET A 1 3.88 16.83 23.66
CA MET A 1 4.58 17.14 22.39
C MET A 1 5.31 15.86 22.05
N VAL A 2 4.72 14.99 21.24
CA VAL A 2 5.34 13.72 20.89
C VAL A 2 6.24 14.05 19.70
N ASP A 3 7.55 14.02 19.91
CA ASP A 3 8.50 14.23 18.83
C ASP A 3 8.29 13.14 17.78
N PHE A 4 7.81 13.54 16.61
CA PHE A 4 7.75 12.70 15.42
C PHE A 4 9.18 12.51 14.90
N PHE A 5 9.92 11.57 15.48
CA PHE A 5 11.11 11.04 14.81
C PHE A 5 10.62 10.15 13.65
N MET A 6 10.32 10.79 12.53
CA MET A 6 10.18 10.12 11.25
C MET A 6 11.58 9.69 10.79
N ILE A 7 11.77 8.40 10.51
CA ILE A 7 13.04 7.89 10.02
C ILE A 7 13.13 8.19 8.52
N GLU A 8 14.18 8.87 8.11
CA GLU A 8 14.56 9.05 6.70
C GLU A 8 15.39 7.83 6.26
N LEU A 9 14.93 7.13 5.23
CA LEU A 9 15.62 5.96 4.69
C LEU A 9 16.66 6.40 3.66
N HIS A 10 17.86 5.82 3.75
CA HIS A 10 18.88 6.04 2.75
C HIS A 10 18.64 5.13 1.51
N PRO A 11 18.88 5.60 0.26
CA PRO A 11 18.67 4.79 -0.95
C PRO A 11 19.54 3.52 -1.03
N THR A 12 20.69 3.48 -0.36
CA THR A 12 21.58 2.30 -0.41
C THR A 12 21.33 1.29 0.70
N GLU A 13 20.48 1.62 1.67
CA GLU A 13 20.17 0.76 2.80
C GLU A 13 18.79 0.12 2.63
N LEU A 14 18.73 -1.19 2.78
CA LEU A 14 17.52 -1.97 2.62
C LEU A 14 17.00 -2.42 3.98
N PHE A 15 16.26 -1.54 4.65
CA PHE A 15 15.54 -1.86 5.87
C PHE A 15 14.29 -0.98 6.02
N PHE A 16 13.39 -1.40 6.91
CA PHE A 16 12.32 -0.56 7.45
C PHE A 16 12.32 -0.67 8.98
N PRO A 17 11.98 0.41 9.70
CA PRO A 17 11.78 0.32 11.14
C PRO A 17 10.50 -0.47 11.46
N ASP A 18 10.43 -1.10 12.63
CA ASP A 18 9.24 -1.86 13.06
C ASP A 18 8.03 -0.90 13.18
N PRO A 19 6.96 -1.09 12.37
CA PRO A 19 5.78 -0.24 12.40
C PRO A 19 5.11 -0.14 13.77
N LYS A 20 5.31 -1.12 14.66
CA LYS A 20 4.71 -1.14 16.02
C LYS A 20 5.19 0.00 16.92
N HIS A 21 6.31 0.63 16.59
CA HIS A 21 6.84 1.75 17.37
C HIS A 21 6.24 3.11 16.98
N TYR A 22 5.40 3.16 15.94
CA TYR A 22 4.79 4.39 15.42
C TYR A 22 3.34 4.54 15.87
N HIS A 23 2.84 5.77 15.85
CA HIS A 23 1.47 6.05 16.26
C HIS A 23 0.46 5.36 15.31
N PRO A 24 -0.42 4.47 15.81
CA PRO A 24 -1.32 3.66 14.98
C PRO A 24 -2.15 4.46 13.97
N LEU A 25 -2.68 5.60 14.41
CA LEU A 25 -3.55 6.46 13.58
C LEU A 25 -2.79 7.34 12.58
N SER A 26 -1.49 7.62 12.79
CA SER A 26 -0.74 8.35 11.77
C SER A 26 -0.37 7.41 10.63
N GLY A 27 -0.07 6.14 10.96
CA GLY A 27 0.33 5.11 10.00
C GLY A 27 1.65 5.40 9.27
N LEU A 28 2.21 6.60 9.37
CA LEU A 28 3.48 6.98 8.78
C LEU A 28 4.64 6.35 9.54
N VAL A 29 5.47 5.59 8.81
CA VAL A 29 6.59 4.80 9.36
C VAL A 29 7.93 5.44 9.02
N ALA A 30 8.10 5.89 7.79
CA ALA A 30 9.35 6.44 7.28
C ALA A 30 9.14 7.35 6.06
N CYS A 31 10.15 8.12 5.71
CA CYS A 31 10.25 8.85 4.44
C CYS A 31 11.53 8.48 3.67
N GLY A 32 11.63 8.89 2.41
CA GLY A 32 12.84 8.75 1.60
C GLY A 32 13.06 7.35 1.03
N GLY A 33 14.33 7.03 0.71
CA GLY A 33 14.73 5.80 0.05
C GLY A 33 14.57 5.84 -1.47
N ASP A 34 14.04 4.75 -2.04
CA ASP A 34 13.85 4.56 -3.47
C ASP A 34 12.62 3.66 -3.73
N LEU A 35 12.28 3.43 -5.00
CA LEU A 35 11.25 2.45 -5.41
C LEU A 35 11.86 1.24 -6.09
N SER A 36 13.04 0.79 -5.65
CA SER A 36 13.66 -0.41 -6.19
C SER A 36 12.78 -1.65 -5.91
N PRO A 37 12.78 -2.65 -6.79
CA PRO A 37 12.00 -3.88 -6.59
C PRO A 37 12.30 -4.56 -5.24
N ALA A 38 13.56 -4.54 -4.80
CA ALA A 38 13.96 -5.13 -3.52
C ALA A 38 13.31 -4.42 -2.32
N ARG A 39 13.30 -3.07 -2.32
CA ARG A 39 12.67 -2.27 -1.25
C ARG A 39 11.15 -2.41 -1.26
N LEU A 40 10.53 -2.41 -2.43
CA LEU A 40 9.09 -2.65 -2.56
C LEU A 40 8.71 -4.04 -2.04
N SER A 41 9.43 -5.08 -2.43
CA SER A 41 9.19 -6.44 -1.92
C SER A 41 9.27 -6.48 -0.39
N LEU A 42 10.33 -5.91 0.20
CA LEU A 42 10.51 -5.84 1.64
C LEU A 42 9.38 -5.05 2.32
N SER A 43 8.96 -3.91 1.74
CA SER A 43 7.91 -3.09 2.34
C SER A 43 6.60 -3.88 2.40
N TYR A 44 6.19 -4.52 1.30
CA TYR A 44 4.95 -5.30 1.26
C TYR A 44 4.98 -6.51 2.21
N ASP A 45 6.12 -7.19 2.35
CA ASP A 45 6.30 -8.29 3.31
C ASP A 45 6.09 -7.83 4.76
N LEU A 46 6.43 -6.57 5.07
CA LEU A 46 6.23 -5.94 6.38
C LEU A 46 4.87 -5.24 6.53
N GLY A 47 4.00 -5.30 5.51
CA GLY A 47 2.72 -4.59 5.50
C GLY A 47 2.83 -3.08 5.26
N ILE A 48 3.99 -2.59 4.86
CA ILE A 48 4.30 -1.18 4.58
C ILE A 48 4.11 -0.91 3.08
N PHE A 49 3.50 0.22 2.72
CA PHE A 49 3.31 0.61 1.32
C PHE A 49 3.71 2.07 1.07
N PRO A 50 4.27 2.39 -0.12
CA PRO A 50 4.58 3.76 -0.48
C PRO A 50 3.31 4.50 -0.92
N TRP A 51 3.12 5.73 -0.45
CA TRP A 51 2.05 6.61 -0.94
C TRP A 51 2.43 8.08 -0.74
N TYR A 52 2.55 8.84 -1.84
CA TYR A 52 3.06 10.21 -1.85
C TYR A 52 2.56 10.94 -3.11
N ASN A 53 2.59 12.28 -3.12
CA ASN A 53 2.22 13.05 -4.31
C ASN A 53 3.43 13.26 -5.25
N PRO A 54 3.20 13.49 -6.56
CA PRO A 54 4.28 13.85 -7.48
C PRO A 54 5.07 15.08 -7.01
N GLY A 55 6.40 14.95 -6.93
CA GLY A 55 7.30 16.00 -6.47
C GLY A 55 7.50 16.06 -4.95
N GLU A 56 6.80 15.23 -4.18
CA GLU A 56 7.06 15.03 -2.76
C GLU A 56 8.04 13.88 -2.52
N GLU A 57 8.60 13.83 -1.32
CA GLU A 57 9.40 12.70 -0.86
C GLU A 57 8.53 11.43 -0.76
N ILE A 58 9.15 10.26 -0.98
CA ILE A 58 8.46 8.97 -0.79
C ILE A 58 8.08 8.83 0.68
N LEU A 59 6.80 8.58 0.97
CA LEU A 59 6.31 8.30 2.31
C LEU A 59 5.86 6.84 2.41
N TRP A 60 6.20 6.18 3.52
CA TRP A 60 5.96 4.77 3.75
C TRP A 60 4.96 4.57 4.89
N TRP A 61 3.87 3.84 4.62
CA TRP A 61 2.69 3.77 5.48
C TRP A 61 2.37 2.34 5.93
N CYS A 62 1.97 2.20 7.19
CA CYS A 62 1.41 1.01 7.82
C CYS A 62 0.32 1.41 8.84
N PRO A 63 -0.88 1.80 8.37
CA PRO A 63 -1.96 2.26 9.25
C PRO A 63 -2.54 1.12 10.08
N ASP A 64 -2.89 1.44 11.33
CA ASP A 64 -3.65 0.58 12.23
C ASP A 64 -4.83 1.37 12.82
N PRO A 65 -6.09 1.04 12.45
CA PRO A 65 -6.52 -0.17 11.75
C PRO A 65 -6.22 -0.19 10.24
N ARG A 66 -5.87 -1.38 9.72
CA ARG A 66 -5.68 -1.61 8.27
C ARG A 66 -6.99 -2.00 7.60
N PHE A 67 -7.32 -1.36 6.49
CA PHE A 67 -8.44 -1.78 5.65
C PHE A 67 -8.12 -3.10 4.95
N VAL A 68 -8.98 -4.09 5.13
CA VAL A 68 -8.93 -5.39 4.45
C VAL A 68 -10.31 -5.76 3.91
N LEU A 69 -10.34 -6.37 2.73
CA LEU A 69 -11.56 -6.90 2.11
C LEU A 69 -11.46 -8.42 2.07
N PHE A 70 -12.27 -9.08 2.89
CA PHE A 70 -12.43 -10.52 2.86
C PHE A 70 -13.25 -10.91 1.60
N PRO A 71 -12.73 -11.76 0.70
CA PRO A 71 -13.43 -12.12 -0.54
C PRO A 71 -14.84 -12.66 -0.32
N GLU A 72 -15.04 -13.49 0.71
CA GLU A 72 -16.33 -14.06 1.08
C GLU A 72 -17.33 -13.05 1.65
N ARG A 73 -16.84 -11.86 2.07
CA ARG A 73 -17.65 -10.76 2.58
C ARG A 73 -17.91 -9.68 1.53
N LEU A 74 -17.44 -9.87 0.29
CA LEU A 74 -17.69 -8.94 -0.80
C LEU A 74 -19.19 -8.79 -1.07
N LYS A 75 -19.71 -7.59 -0.85
CA LYS A 75 -21.11 -7.25 -1.14
C LYS A 75 -21.27 -6.84 -2.60
N VAL A 76 -21.62 -7.79 -3.46
CA VAL A 76 -22.06 -7.46 -4.83
C VAL A 76 -23.53 -7.01 -4.80
N SER A 77 -23.85 -5.87 -5.40
CA SER A 77 -25.24 -5.37 -5.45
C SER A 77 -26.11 -6.17 -6.43
N LYS A 78 -27.45 -6.09 -6.30
CA LYS A 78 -28.37 -6.74 -7.25
C LYS A 78 -28.20 -6.20 -8.67
N ALA A 79 -27.99 -4.89 -8.80
CA ALA A 79 -27.74 -4.24 -10.09
C ALA A 79 -26.43 -4.74 -10.71
N MET A 80 -25.34 -4.82 -9.93
CA MET A 80 -24.06 -5.35 -10.41
C MET A 80 -24.17 -6.81 -10.84
N ARG A 81 -24.88 -7.65 -10.07
CA ARG A 81 -25.16 -9.04 -10.47
C ARG A 81 -25.89 -9.16 -11.80
N LYS A 82 -26.76 -8.21 -12.15
CA LYS A 82 -27.42 -8.20 -13.46
C LYS A 82 -26.42 -7.90 -14.58
N ILE A 83 -25.54 -6.91 -14.37
CA ILE A 83 -24.49 -6.53 -15.34
C ILE A 83 -23.51 -7.69 -15.57
N LEU A 84 -23.08 -8.36 -14.51
CA LEU A 84 -22.15 -9.50 -14.64
C LEU A 84 -22.78 -10.66 -15.44
N LYS A 85 -24.10 -10.86 -15.32
CA LYS A 85 -24.83 -11.89 -16.08
C LYS A 85 -25.04 -11.57 -17.55
N THR A 86 -24.93 -10.31 -17.97
CA THR A 86 -25.07 -9.95 -19.39
C THR A 86 -23.77 -10.14 -20.18
N GLU A 87 -22.68 -10.57 -19.51
CA GLU A 87 -21.37 -10.87 -20.13
C GLU A 87 -20.87 -9.74 -21.04
N THR A 88 -21.24 -8.50 -20.69
CA THR A 88 -20.94 -7.31 -21.50
C THR A 88 -19.46 -6.96 -21.47
N PHE A 89 -18.75 -7.40 -20.42
CA PHE A 89 -17.33 -7.18 -20.22
C PHE A 89 -16.58 -8.50 -20.25
N SER A 90 -15.41 -8.49 -20.90
CA SER A 90 -14.43 -9.58 -20.82
C SER A 90 -13.37 -9.23 -19.78
N PHE A 91 -13.04 -10.18 -18.91
CA PHE A 91 -11.99 -10.03 -17.91
C PHE A 91 -10.77 -10.84 -18.35
N THR A 92 -9.61 -10.20 -18.34
CA THR A 92 -8.31 -10.82 -18.63
C THR A 92 -7.31 -10.39 -17.57
N GLU A 93 -6.31 -11.22 -17.31
CA GLU A 93 -5.28 -10.94 -16.31
C GLU A 93 -3.93 -10.73 -17.02
N ASN A 94 -3.15 -9.77 -16.53
CA ASN A 94 -1.78 -9.48 -17.00
C ASN A 94 -1.63 -9.25 -18.52
N GLN A 95 -2.66 -8.80 -19.23
CA GLN A 95 -2.60 -8.56 -20.69
C GLN A 95 -2.11 -7.16 -21.08
N CYS A 96 -2.20 -6.17 -20.19
CA CYS A 96 -1.93 -4.77 -20.51
C CYS A 96 -1.41 -4.00 -19.28
N PHE A 97 -0.37 -4.52 -18.62
CA PHE A 97 0.36 -3.77 -17.60
C PHE A 97 1.47 -2.99 -18.30
N GLU A 98 1.52 -1.67 -18.11
CA GLU A 98 2.61 -0.83 -18.63
C GLU A 98 3.88 -1.09 -17.82
N MET A 99 5.04 -1.16 -18.51
CA MET A 99 6.36 -1.34 -17.88
C MET A 99 7.04 0.00 -17.63
#